data_AF-A0A3L6S6A4-F1
#
_entry.id   AF-A0A3L6S6A4-F1
#
_cell.length_a   1.000
_cell.length_b   1.000
_cell.length_c   1.000
_cell.angle_alpha   90.00
_cell.angle_beta   90.00
_cell.angle_gamma   90.00
#
_symmetry.space_group_name_H-M   'P 1'
#
loop_
_entity.id
_entity.type
_entity.pdbx_description
1 polymer ?
#
loop_
_entity_poly.entity_id
_entity_poly.type
_entity_poly.pdbx_seq_one_letter_code
_entity_poly.pdbx_strand_id
1 'polypeptide(L)'
;MIAPRPRRLLLLPVALLLLAAGGAFLPRSPAAVEGAEKVSLELYYESLCPYCSRFMVNRLAGIFEDGLIDAVDLRLVPYGNARVGANGDISCQVKTEAQSNCVCVCVCGVGD
;
A
#
# COMPACT_ATOMS: atom_id res chain seq x y z
N MET A 1 12.13 13.17 -81.52
CA MET A 1 11.08 12.95 -80.50
C MET A 1 11.75 12.40 -79.25
N ILE A 2 11.72 13.14 -78.14
CA ILE A 2 12.35 12.76 -76.86
C ILE A 2 11.26 12.20 -75.94
N ALA A 3 11.36 10.94 -75.54
CA ALA A 3 10.47 10.32 -74.55
C ALA A 3 11.04 10.51 -73.13
N PRO A 4 10.23 10.85 -72.11
CA PRO A 4 10.71 10.98 -70.74
C PRO A 4 10.84 9.60 -70.07
N ARG A 5 11.98 9.34 -69.42
CA ARG A 5 12.23 8.10 -68.66
C ARG A 5 11.42 8.10 -67.35
N PRO A 6 10.83 6.95 -66.93
CA PRO A 6 10.02 6.87 -65.72
C PRO A 6 10.93 6.71 -64.50
N ARG A 7 11.31 7.82 -63.85
CA ARG A 7 12.15 7.80 -62.63
C ARG A 7 11.35 7.65 -61.31
N ARG A 8 10.04 7.41 -61.37
CA ARG A 8 9.16 7.46 -60.18
C ARG A 8 8.64 6.10 -59.67
N LEU A 9 9.09 4.98 -60.22
CA LEU A 9 8.51 3.66 -59.89
C LEU A 9 9.43 2.73 -59.06
N LEU A 10 10.45 3.28 -58.37
CA LEU A 10 11.29 2.47 -57.47
C LEU A 10 11.23 2.90 -55.99
N LEU A 11 10.56 4.02 -55.68
CA LEU A 11 10.48 4.57 -54.31
C LEU A 11 9.30 4.01 -53.51
N LEU A 12 8.28 3.49 -54.18
CA LEU A 12 7.07 2.92 -53.56
C LEU A 12 7.31 1.61 -52.78
N PRO A 13 8.08 0.61 -53.26
CA PRO A 13 8.24 -0.65 -52.53
C PRO A 13 9.13 -0.50 -51.29
N VAL A 14 10.08 0.45 -51.30
CA VAL A 14 10.99 0.71 -50.16
C VAL A 14 10.23 1.36 -49.00
N ALA A 15 9.32 2.28 -49.29
CA ALA A 15 8.49 2.90 -48.27
C ALA A 15 7.56 1.90 -47.57
N LEU A 16 7.00 0.94 -48.33
CA LEU A 16 6.10 -0.09 -47.79
C LEU A 16 6.84 -1.09 -46.88
N LEU A 17 8.11 -1.40 -47.18
CA LEU A 17 8.95 -2.28 -46.35
C LEU A 17 9.31 -1.65 -44.99
N LEU A 18 9.52 -0.33 -44.95
CA LEU A 18 9.85 0.41 -43.72
C LEU A 18 8.64 0.53 -42.76
N LEU A 19 7.42 0.61 -43.29
CA LEU A 19 6.19 0.62 -42.50
C LEU A 19 5.92 -0.72 -41.81
N ALA A 20 6.29 -1.85 -42.43
CA ALA A 20 6.10 -3.18 -41.84
C ALA A 20 7.07 -3.50 -40.68
N ALA A 21 8.29 -2.93 -40.70
CA ALA A 21 9.28 -3.13 -39.63
C ALA A 21 9.02 -2.24 -38.39
N GLY A 22 8.23 -1.18 -38.51
CA GLY A 22 7.92 -0.24 -37.42
C GLY A 22 6.81 -0.68 -36.45
N GLY A 23 6.07 -1.75 -36.77
CA GLY A 23 4.91 -2.20 -35.98
C GLY A 23 5.22 -2.96 -34.69
N ALA A 24 6.48 -3.29 -34.42
CA ALA A 24 6.86 -4.19 -33.31
C ALA A 24 7.21 -3.49 -31.98
N PHE A 25 7.12 -2.15 -31.90
CA PHE A 25 7.52 -1.39 -30.70
C PHE A 25 6.41 -0.47 -30.17
N LEU A 26 5.15 -0.91 -30.19
CA LEU A 26 4.18 -0.29 -29.29
C LEU A 26 4.58 -0.71 -27.86
N PRO A 27 4.89 0.23 -26.94
CA PRO A 27 5.03 -0.13 -25.54
C PRO A 27 3.67 -0.68 -25.12
N ARG A 28 3.64 -1.95 -24.71
CA ARG A 28 2.47 -2.52 -24.05
C ARG A 28 2.29 -1.72 -22.77
N SER A 29 1.31 -0.81 -22.76
CA SER A 29 0.87 -0.16 -21.53
C SER A 29 0.63 -1.29 -20.53
N PRO A 30 1.24 -1.26 -19.33
CA PRO A 30 0.76 -2.11 -18.27
C PRO A 30 -0.71 -1.69 -18.11
N ALA A 31 -1.62 -2.59 -18.45
CA ALA A 31 -2.96 -2.48 -17.93
C ALA A 31 -2.73 -2.45 -16.42
N ALA A 32 -2.91 -1.28 -15.81
CA ALA A 32 -2.99 -1.19 -14.37
C ALA A 32 -4.08 -2.20 -14.02
N VAL A 33 -3.67 -3.33 -13.45
CA VAL A 33 -4.59 -4.13 -12.67
C VAL A 33 -4.93 -3.17 -11.54
N GLU A 34 -6.03 -2.43 -11.67
CA GLU A 34 -6.68 -1.85 -10.51
C GLU A 34 -7.01 -3.04 -9.63
N GLY A 35 -6.08 -3.37 -8.73
CA GLY A 35 -6.36 -4.28 -7.64
C GLY A 35 -7.57 -3.71 -6.93
N ALA A 36 -8.55 -4.59 -6.65
CA ALA A 36 -9.74 -4.20 -5.93
C ALA A 36 -9.37 -3.33 -4.71
N GLU A 37 -10.11 -2.24 -4.52
CA GLU A 37 -9.90 -1.34 -3.38
C GLU A 37 -9.95 -2.16 -2.08
N LYS A 38 -8.87 -2.11 -1.29
CA LYS A 38 -8.79 -2.81 -0.02
C LYS A 38 -9.75 -2.19 0.99
N VAL A 39 -10.36 -3.03 1.82
CA VAL A 39 -11.20 -2.58 2.92
C VAL A 39 -10.32 -1.99 4.02
N SER A 40 -10.54 -0.72 4.37
CA SER A 40 -9.84 -0.08 5.49
C SER A 40 -10.29 -0.70 6.83
N LEU A 41 -9.32 -1.11 7.65
CA LEU A 41 -9.53 -1.65 8.99
C LEU A 41 -8.57 -0.98 9.97
N GLU A 42 -9.11 -0.24 10.95
CA GLU A 42 -8.29 0.41 11.98
C GLU A 42 -8.61 -0.15 13.36
N LEU A 43 -7.58 -0.62 14.08
CA LEU A 43 -7.70 -1.06 15.46
C LEU A 43 -7.06 -0.04 16.40
N TYR A 44 -7.89 0.62 17.20
CA TYR A 44 -7.46 1.48 18.29
C TYR A 44 -7.32 0.65 19.56
N TYR A 45 -6.12 0.63 20.15
CA TYR A 45 -5.83 -0.23 21.29
C TYR A 45 -4.95 0.45 22.33
N GLU A 46 -4.86 -0.16 23.52
CA GLU A 46 -3.92 0.23 24.58
C GLU A 46 -2.89 -0.88 24.77
N SER A 47 -1.59 -0.54 24.78
CA SER A 47 -0.49 -1.50 24.87
C SER A 47 -0.56 -2.41 26.10
N LEU A 48 -1.05 -1.89 27.23
CA LEU A 48 -1.16 -2.63 28.50
C LEU A 48 -2.58 -3.14 28.78
N CYS A 49 -3.50 -3.09 27.82
CA CYS A 49 -4.86 -3.59 28.02
C CYS A 49 -4.94 -5.11 27.77
N PRO A 50 -5.35 -5.91 28.77
CA PRO A 50 -5.42 -7.37 28.65
C PRO A 50 -6.56 -7.84 27.71
N TYR A 51 -7.54 -6.99 27.42
CA TYR A 51 -8.58 -7.30 26.43
C TYR A 51 -8.09 -7.00 25.00
N CYS A 52 -7.35 -5.90 24.81
CA CYS A 52 -6.73 -5.56 23.54
C CYS A 52 -5.72 -6.64 23.10
N SER A 53 -4.84 -7.08 24.00
CA SER A 53 -3.87 -8.14 23.69
C SER A 53 -4.56 -9.46 23.33
N ARG A 54 -5.59 -9.86 24.09
CA ARG A 54 -6.38 -11.06 23.79
C ARG A 54 -7.12 -10.97 22.46
N PHE A 55 -7.66 -9.80 22.10
CA PHE A 55 -8.27 -9.61 20.79
C PHE A 55 -7.24 -9.74 19.67
N MET A 56 -6.08 -9.09 19.80
CA MET A 56 -5.03 -9.16 18.78
C MET A 56 -4.57 -10.61 18.54
N VAL A 57 -4.29 -11.36 19.61
CA VAL A 57 -3.78 -12.74 19.49
C VAL A 57 -4.87 -13.74 19.08
N ASN A 58 -6.06 -13.67 19.69
CA ASN A 58 -7.08 -14.73 19.53
C ASN A 58 -8.13 -14.42 18.46
N ARG A 59 -8.10 -13.25 17.84
CA ARG A 59 -9.06 -12.82 16.81
C ARG A 59 -8.35 -12.19 15.62
N LEU A 60 -7.62 -11.09 15.84
CA LEU A 60 -7.03 -10.34 14.73
C LEU A 60 -5.96 -11.16 13.99
N ALA A 61 -5.15 -11.94 14.70
CA ALA A 61 -4.10 -12.75 14.07
C ALA A 61 -4.61 -13.68 12.95
N GLY A 62 -5.85 -14.15 13.05
CA GLY A 62 -6.45 -15.03 12.03
C GLY A 62 -6.56 -14.40 10.64
N ILE A 63 -6.58 -13.06 10.52
CA ILE A 63 -6.63 -12.40 9.20
C ILE A 63 -5.39 -12.70 8.35
N PHE A 64 -4.26 -13.07 8.98
CA PHE A 64 -3.02 -13.42 8.31
C PHE A 64 -2.97 -14.89 7.88
N GLU A 65 -3.83 -15.75 8.44
CA GLU A 65 -3.85 -17.19 8.14
C GLU A 65 -4.71 -17.49 6.91
N ASP A 66 -5.86 -16.81 6.77
CA ASP A 66 -6.87 -17.11 5.75
C ASP A 66 -6.75 -16.25 4.46
N GLY A 67 -5.66 -15.47 4.31
CA GLY A 67 -5.45 -14.57 3.16
C GLY A 67 -6.31 -13.30 3.16
N LEU A 68 -7.10 -13.08 4.22
CA LEU A 68 -7.94 -11.89 4.37
C LEU A 68 -7.13 -10.59 4.38
N ILE A 69 -5.87 -10.65 4.84
CA ILE A 69 -4.93 -9.53 4.82
C ILE A 69 -4.70 -8.94 3.41
N ASP A 70 -4.87 -9.73 2.35
CA ASP A 70 -4.71 -9.25 0.97
C ASP A 70 -5.86 -8.32 0.56
N ALA A 71 -7.03 -8.47 1.16
CA ALA A 71 -8.22 -7.67 0.91
C ALA A 71 -8.39 -6.48 1.88
N VAL A 72 -7.52 -6.36 2.89
CA VAL A 72 -7.66 -5.39 3.98
C VAL A 72 -6.43 -4.48 4.07
N ASP A 73 -6.65 -3.19 4.30
CA ASP A 73 -5.62 -2.24 4.71
C ASP A 73 -5.70 -2.07 6.24
N LEU A 74 -4.87 -2.83 6.97
CA LEU A 74 -4.88 -2.86 8.44
C LEU A 74 -3.97 -1.79 9.03
N ARG A 75 -4.54 -0.91 9.86
CA ARG A 75 -3.81 0.07 10.68
C ARG A 75 -3.99 -0.21 12.17
N LEU A 76 -2.88 -0.36 12.88
CA LEU A 76 -2.85 -0.47 14.35
C LEU A 76 -2.55 0.90 14.95
N VAL A 77 -3.46 1.42 15.78
CA VAL A 77 -3.36 2.75 16.39
C VAL A 77 -3.28 2.62 17.92
N PRO A 78 -2.10 2.77 18.52
CA PRO A 78 -1.93 2.74 19.97
C PRO A 78 -2.40 4.09 20.54
N TYR A 79 -3.64 4.12 21.04
CA TYR A 79 -4.27 5.30 21.65
C TYR A 79 -5.29 4.85 22.71
N GLY A 80 -6.30 4.09 22.28
CA GLY A 80 -7.31 3.51 23.15
C GLY A 80 -7.99 4.54 24.06
N ASN A 81 -7.92 4.34 25.38
CA ASN A 81 -8.52 5.24 26.37
C ASN A 81 -7.64 6.43 26.79
N ALA A 82 -6.61 6.76 26.00
CA ALA A 82 -5.81 7.95 26.24
C ALA A 82 -6.65 9.24 26.14
N ARG A 83 -6.26 10.25 26.93
CA ARG A 83 -6.90 11.57 26.96
C ARG A 83 -5.88 12.65 26.63
N VAL A 84 -6.29 13.60 25.80
CA VAL A 84 -5.52 14.80 25.50
C VAL A 84 -5.93 15.90 26.47
N GLY A 85 -4.98 16.43 27.24
CA GLY A 85 -5.15 17.58 28.11
C GLY A 85 -5.17 18.89 27.32
N ALA A 86 -5.57 19.98 27.97
CA ALA A 86 -5.67 21.31 27.34
C ALA A 86 -4.33 21.82 26.75
N ASN A 87 -3.20 21.34 27.28
CA ASN A 87 -1.86 21.70 26.81
C ASN A 87 -1.34 20.82 25.66
N GLY A 88 -2.15 19.87 25.18
CA GLY A 88 -1.74 18.87 24.19
C GLY A 88 -1.08 17.62 24.79
N ASP A 89 -0.91 17.57 26.11
CA ASP A 89 -0.34 16.41 26.81
C ASP A 89 -1.26 15.19 26.70
N ILE A 90 -0.70 14.04 26.35
CA ILE A 90 -1.44 12.78 26.25
C ILE A 90 -1.24 12.00 27.55
N SER A 91 -2.34 11.62 28.20
CA SER A 91 -2.37 10.79 29.41
C SER A 91 -3.04 9.45 29.13
N CYS A 92 -2.44 8.35 29.55
CA CYS A 92 -3.04 7.01 29.43
C CYS A 92 -3.84 6.64 30.69
N GLN A 93 -4.81 5.73 30.56
CA GLN A 93 -5.63 5.28 31.69
C GLN A 93 -4.87 4.36 32.67
N VAL A 94 -3.86 3.63 32.18
CA VAL A 94 -3.18 2.58 32.95
C VAL A 94 -2.10 3.19 33.88
N LYS A 95 -2.26 2.98 35.19
CA LYS A 95 -1.31 3.40 36.24
C LYS A 95 -0.49 2.20 36.69
N THR A 96 0.67 1.95 36.09
CA THR A 96 1.68 1.06 36.68
C THR A 96 2.94 1.86 36.96
N GLU A 97 3.40 1.80 38.22
CA GLU A 97 4.56 2.53 38.77
C GLU A 97 5.88 2.27 38.01
N ALA A 98 5.93 1.24 37.15
CA ALA A 98 7.17 0.75 36.53
C ALA A 98 7.44 1.24 35.10
N GLN A 99 6.53 1.99 34.46
CA GLN A 99 6.69 2.37 33.05
C GLN A 99 6.41 3.86 32.81
N SER A 100 7.26 4.70 33.40
CA SER A 100 7.32 6.15 33.14
C SER A 100 7.61 6.52 31.68
N ASN A 101 8.00 5.57 30.81
CA ASN A 101 8.33 5.83 29.40
C ASN A 101 7.35 5.21 28.38
N CYS A 102 6.28 4.53 28.82
CA CYS A 102 5.26 4.03 27.91
C CYS A 102 4.30 5.17 27.53
N VAL A 103 4.66 5.93 26.49
CA VAL A 103 3.72 6.84 25.83
C VAL A 103 2.61 5.98 25.21
N CYS A 104 1.34 6.40 25.30
CA CYS A 104 0.23 5.63 24.71
C CYS A 104 0.43 5.36 23.21
N VAL A 105 1.31 6.12 22.56
CA VAL A 105 1.70 6.09 21.14
C VAL A 105 2.91 5.18 20.86
N CYS A 106 3.73 4.85 21.87
CA CYS A 106 4.88 3.97 21.69
C CYS A 106 4.52 2.52 22.01
N VAL A 107 4.91 1.58 21.14
CA VAL A 107 5.09 0.18 21.54
C VAL A 107 6.09 0.20 22.69
N CYS A 108 5.69 -0.28 23.87
CA CYS A 108 6.61 -0.42 24.99
C CYS A 108 7.71 -1.40 24.56
N GLY A 109 8.86 -0.88 24.14
CA GLY A 109 10.05 -1.69 23.91
C GLY A 109 10.45 -2.30 25.25
N VAL A 110 10.40 -3.63 25.34
CA VAL A 110 11.07 -4.36 26.41
C VAL A 110 12.56 -4.10 26.18
N GLY A 111 13.14 -3.20 26.98
CA GLY A 111 14.59 -3.15 27.14
C GLY A 111 15.02 -4.47 27.77
N ASP A 112 16.05 -5.06 27.20
CA ASP A 112 16.70 -6.31 27.64
C ASP A 112 16.94 -6.39 29.15
#